data_AF-A0A0E3NN20-F1
#
_entry.id   AF-A0A0E3NN20-F1
#
_cell.length_a   1.000
_cell.length_b   1.000
_cell.length_c   1.000
_cell.angle_alpha   90.00
_cell.angle_beta   90.00
_cell.angle_gamma   90.00
#
_symmetry.space_group_name_H-M   'P 1'
#
loop_
_entity.id
_entity.type
_entity.pdbx_description
1 polymer ?
#
loop_
_entity_poly.entity_id
_entity_poly.type
_entity_poly.pdbx_seq_one_letter_code
_entity_poly.pdbx_strand_id
1 'polypeptide(L)'
;MQPDTSKSPDLSEDPLELLQQAFDLYTHRDFEKALDFLVWAEHFALTARKPEILIPIYSMAGSVFSDLEDFERSLRYFEKSLQVIKLFEANDDAEGGNADPVLTEWSASNEDKIGKLFFRFGQTGEAETRFNQALGLYEKLLVADPENTQYLSSLAKVKDSMGNLLSSRGQKDEACVVYTEAADIRRGLRKGDLKNK
;
A
#
# COMPACT_ATOMS: atom_id res chain seq x y z
N MET A 1 -9.08 9.51 14.48
CA MET A 1 -9.31 10.66 15.38
C MET A 1 -10.68 11.22 15.01
N GLN A 2 -11.41 11.90 15.90
CA GLN A 2 -12.63 12.61 15.49
C GLN A 2 -12.23 14.03 15.03
N PRO A 3 -12.77 14.54 13.91
CA PRO A 3 -12.50 15.90 13.48
C PRO A 3 -13.02 16.91 14.50
N ASP A 4 -12.28 17.98 14.71
CA ASP A 4 -12.77 19.15 15.43
C ASP A 4 -13.81 19.86 14.55
N THR A 5 -15.09 19.63 14.82
CA THR A 5 -16.21 20.20 14.05
C THR A 5 -16.30 21.71 14.15
N SER A 6 -15.60 22.35 15.11
CA SER A 6 -15.50 23.81 15.20
C SER A 6 -14.52 24.42 14.19
N LYS A 7 -13.69 23.57 13.56
CA LYS A 7 -12.71 23.95 12.56
C LYS A 7 -13.08 23.55 11.14
N SER A 8 -14.30 23.06 10.86
CA SER A 8 -14.68 22.65 9.50
C SER A 8 -14.48 23.84 8.55
N PRO A 9 -13.43 23.83 7.71
CA PRO A 9 -13.32 24.80 6.63
C PRO A 9 -14.49 24.56 5.66
N ASP A 10 -14.66 25.45 4.70
CA ASP A 10 -15.50 25.24 3.51
C ASP A 10 -14.89 24.11 2.64
N LEU A 11 -14.89 22.89 3.21
CA LEU A 11 -14.34 21.68 2.65
C LEU A 11 -15.43 20.96 1.88
N SER A 12 -15.03 20.33 0.79
CA SER A 12 -15.86 19.35 0.10
C SER A 12 -16.31 18.26 1.07
N GLU A 13 -17.59 17.89 1.01
CA GLU A 13 -18.12 16.71 1.71
C GLU A 13 -17.83 15.40 0.96
N ASP A 14 -17.18 15.47 -0.21
CA ASP A 14 -16.76 14.28 -0.96
C ASP A 14 -15.45 13.72 -0.39
N PRO A 15 -15.47 12.51 0.22
CA PRO A 15 -14.26 11.92 0.79
C PRO A 15 -13.19 11.61 -0.26
N LEU A 16 -13.54 11.42 -1.53
CA LEU A 16 -12.55 11.20 -2.60
C LEU A 16 -11.81 12.49 -2.96
N GLU A 17 -12.50 13.62 -2.95
CA GLU A 17 -11.86 14.92 -3.20
C GLU A 17 -10.90 15.27 -2.06
N LEU A 18 -11.32 15.04 -0.81
CA LEU A 18 -10.46 15.25 0.36
C LEU A 18 -9.26 14.30 0.36
N LEU A 19 -9.46 13.04 -0.06
CA LEU A 19 -8.37 12.09 -0.24
C LEU A 19 -7.37 12.58 -1.31
N GLN A 20 -7.84 13.12 -2.44
CA GLN A 20 -6.98 13.68 -3.46
C GLN A 20 -6.18 14.89 -2.93
N GLN A 21 -6.83 15.80 -2.21
CA GLN A 21 -6.15 16.95 -1.61
C GLN A 21 -5.10 16.52 -0.58
N ALA A 22 -5.40 15.51 0.24
CA ALA A 22 -4.43 14.94 1.17
C ALA A 22 -3.24 14.30 0.44
N PHE A 23 -3.47 13.63 -0.69
CA PHE A 23 -2.39 13.10 -1.52
C PHE A 23 -1.50 14.22 -2.07
N ASP A 24 -2.11 15.28 -2.61
CA ASP A 24 -1.36 16.43 -3.13
C ASP A 24 -0.50 17.07 -2.04
N LEU A 25 -1.05 17.27 -0.84
CA LEU A 25 -0.31 17.79 0.31
C LEU A 25 0.82 16.85 0.76
N TYR A 26 0.56 15.54 0.78
CA TYR A 26 1.58 14.53 1.08
C TYR A 26 2.76 14.60 0.09
N THR A 27 2.49 14.73 -1.21
CA THR A 27 3.57 14.88 -2.22
C THR A 27 4.39 16.16 -2.04
N HIS A 28 3.80 17.21 -1.47
CA HIS A 28 4.48 18.46 -1.10
C HIS A 28 5.06 18.44 0.33
N ARG A 29 4.99 17.30 1.03
CA ARG A 29 5.45 17.09 2.41
C ARG A 29 4.75 17.95 3.47
N ASP A 30 3.54 18.43 3.18
CA ASP A 30 2.69 19.11 4.17
C ASP A 30 1.87 18.06 4.94
N PHE A 31 2.57 17.28 5.78
CA PHE A 31 2.03 16.10 6.45
C PHE A 31 0.93 16.41 7.46
N GLU A 32 1.04 17.54 8.18
CA GLU A 32 0.05 17.96 9.16
C GLU A 32 -1.30 18.22 8.48
N LYS A 33 -1.30 19.02 7.40
CA LYS A 33 -2.54 19.26 6.65
C LYS A 33 -3.04 18.01 5.94
N ALA A 34 -2.14 17.18 5.41
CA ALA A 34 -2.55 15.91 4.81
C ALA A 34 -3.34 15.04 5.83
N LEU A 35 -2.90 14.99 7.08
CA LEU A 35 -3.63 14.28 8.14
C LEU A 35 -4.97 14.93 8.46
N ASP A 36 -5.07 16.26 8.50
CA ASP A 36 -6.34 16.96 8.70
C ASP A 36 -7.37 16.58 7.63
N PHE A 37 -6.97 16.60 6.35
CA PHE A 37 -7.83 16.18 5.24
C PHE A 37 -8.23 14.71 5.34
N LEU A 38 -7.32 13.82 5.77
CA LEU A 38 -7.62 12.40 5.95
C LEU A 38 -8.63 12.16 7.08
N VAL A 39 -8.60 12.94 8.16
CA VAL A 39 -9.60 12.84 9.24
C VAL A 39 -10.98 13.25 8.75
N TRP A 40 -11.07 14.30 7.93
CA TRP A 40 -12.33 14.70 7.30
C TRP A 40 -12.81 13.68 6.26
N ALA A 41 -11.92 13.13 5.44
CA ALA A 41 -12.25 12.07 4.49
C ALA A 41 -12.79 10.82 5.21
N GLU A 42 -12.17 10.41 6.32
CA GLU A 42 -12.65 9.30 7.16
C GLU A 42 -14.08 9.58 7.68
N HIS A 43 -14.31 10.80 8.18
CA HIS A 43 -15.62 11.22 8.66
C HIS A 43 -16.71 11.14 7.58
N PHE A 44 -16.47 11.74 6.42
CA PHE A 44 -17.47 11.75 5.34
C PHE A 44 -17.67 10.37 4.71
N ALA A 45 -16.63 9.55 4.58
CA ALA A 45 -16.77 8.17 4.12
C ALA A 45 -17.68 7.34 5.05
N LEU A 46 -17.52 7.48 6.37
CA LEU A 46 -18.36 6.81 7.36
C LEU A 46 -19.81 7.34 7.34
N THR A 47 -19.99 8.65 7.28
CA THR A 47 -21.32 9.29 7.23
C THR A 47 -22.07 8.92 5.95
N ALA A 48 -21.37 8.84 4.82
CA ALA A 48 -21.93 8.42 3.54
C ALA A 48 -22.13 6.90 3.42
N ARG A 49 -21.73 6.11 4.42
CA ARG A 49 -21.74 4.63 4.42
C ARG A 49 -21.00 4.03 3.22
N LYS A 50 -19.83 4.60 2.90
CA LYS A 50 -18.91 4.14 1.86
C LYS A 50 -17.61 3.61 2.48
N PRO A 51 -17.65 2.49 3.22
CA PRO A 51 -16.49 1.96 3.94
C PRO A 51 -15.35 1.52 3.01
N GLU A 52 -15.60 1.30 1.71
CA GLU A 52 -14.59 0.98 0.70
C GLU A 52 -13.53 2.09 0.56
N ILE A 53 -13.92 3.35 0.76
CA ILE A 53 -13.03 4.52 0.68
C ILE A 53 -12.07 4.57 1.88
N LEU A 54 -12.36 3.85 2.97
CA LEU A 54 -11.47 3.80 4.14
C LEU A 54 -10.15 3.07 3.84
N ILE A 55 -10.12 2.17 2.86
CA ILE A 55 -8.91 1.44 2.46
C ILE A 55 -7.81 2.42 2.02
N PRO A 56 -8.01 3.26 0.97
CA PRO A 56 -6.99 4.22 0.57
C PRO A 56 -6.72 5.30 1.62
N ILE A 57 -7.73 5.73 2.39
CA ILE A 57 -7.56 6.71 3.49
C ILE A 57 -6.56 6.18 4.53
N TYR A 58 -6.78 4.95 5.01
CA TYR A 58 -5.92 4.35 6.02
C TYR A 58 -4.54 3.99 5.47
N SER A 59 -4.44 3.51 4.23
CA SER A 59 -3.13 3.28 3.61
C SER A 59 -2.32 4.58 3.45
N MET A 60 -2.98 5.70 3.12
CA MET A 60 -2.30 6.98 3.02
C MET A 60 -1.91 7.54 4.40
N ALA A 61 -2.80 7.48 5.40
CA ALA A 61 -2.47 7.84 6.77
C ALA A 61 -1.25 7.05 7.29
N GLY A 62 -1.21 5.74 7.04
CA GLY A 62 -0.06 4.89 7.37
C GLY A 62 1.23 5.35 6.70
N SER A 63 1.14 5.80 5.43
CA SER A 63 2.28 6.34 4.67
C SER A 63 2.77 7.68 5.25
N VAL A 64 1.84 8.58 5.60
CA VAL A 64 2.18 9.86 6.25
C VAL A 64 2.88 9.63 7.60
N PHE A 65 2.36 8.74 8.46
CA PHE A 65 3.01 8.41 9.73
C PHE A 65 4.36 7.70 9.55
N SER A 66 4.54 6.93 8.47
CA SER A 66 5.85 6.33 8.14
C SER A 66 6.89 7.40 7.87
N ASP A 67 6.53 8.45 7.12
CA ASP A 67 7.40 9.58 6.80
C ASP A 67 7.66 10.50 8.01
N LEU A 68 6.75 10.52 8.99
CA LEU A 68 6.93 11.17 10.29
C LEU A 68 7.72 10.32 11.30
N GLU A 69 8.19 9.13 10.88
CA GLU A 69 8.90 8.16 11.76
C GLU A 69 8.08 7.70 12.98
N ASP A 70 6.75 7.80 12.91
CA ASP A 70 5.83 7.30 13.92
C ASP A 70 5.44 5.85 13.59
N PHE A 71 6.28 4.92 14.04
CA PHE A 71 6.12 3.48 13.79
C PHE A 71 4.75 2.95 14.22
N GLU A 72 4.34 3.27 15.45
CA GLU A 72 3.12 2.74 16.04
C GLU A 72 1.88 3.18 15.26
N ARG A 73 1.78 4.47 14.92
CA ARG A 73 0.64 4.97 14.14
C ARG A 73 0.70 4.47 12.69
N SER A 74 1.88 4.44 12.08
CA SER A 74 2.05 3.93 10.72
C SER A 74 1.54 2.50 10.60
N LEU A 75 2.03 1.59 11.46
CA LEU A 75 1.61 0.19 11.50
C LEU A 75 0.09 0.08 11.75
N ARG A 76 -0.42 0.81 12.75
CA ARG A 76 -1.84 0.79 13.09
C ARG A 76 -2.73 1.16 11.90
N TYR A 77 -2.37 2.18 11.13
CA TYR A 77 -3.17 2.62 10.00
C TYR A 77 -3.08 1.67 8.80
N PHE A 78 -1.92 1.08 8.52
CA PHE A 78 -1.85 0.01 7.53
C PHE A 78 -2.68 -1.22 7.94
N GLU A 79 -2.64 -1.62 9.21
CA GLU A 79 -3.46 -2.73 9.70
C GLU A 79 -4.96 -2.42 9.66
N LYS A 80 -5.37 -1.17 9.91
CA LYS A 80 -6.76 -0.74 9.68
C LYS A 80 -7.18 -0.90 8.22
N SER A 81 -6.32 -0.54 7.27
CA SER A 81 -6.59 -0.77 5.84
C SER A 81 -6.80 -2.24 5.55
N LEU A 82 -5.90 -3.11 6.04
CA LEU A 82 -6.00 -4.57 5.86
C LEU A 82 -7.24 -5.16 6.56
N GLN A 83 -7.65 -4.60 7.70
CA GLN A 83 -8.85 -5.01 8.40
C GLN A 83 -10.11 -4.71 7.58
N VAL A 84 -10.19 -3.54 6.94
CA VAL A 84 -11.32 -3.19 6.06
C VAL A 84 -11.35 -4.15 4.87
N ILE A 85 -10.22 -4.43 4.24
CA ILE A 85 -10.14 -5.38 3.10
C ILE A 85 -10.67 -6.77 3.51
N LYS A 86 -10.21 -7.31 4.65
CA LYS A 86 -10.66 -8.61 5.16
C LYS A 86 -12.17 -8.66 5.41
N LEU A 87 -12.79 -7.54 5.80
CA LEU A 87 -14.24 -7.47 5.97
C LEU A 87 -14.98 -7.58 4.62
N PHE A 88 -14.44 -6.99 3.55
CA PHE A 88 -15.01 -7.14 2.21
C PHE A 88 -14.81 -8.56 1.67
N GLU A 89 -13.60 -9.10 1.76
CA GLU A 89 -13.29 -10.48 1.31
C GLU A 89 -14.19 -11.52 2.00
N ALA A 90 -14.42 -11.39 3.31
CA ALA A 90 -15.29 -12.31 4.05
C ALA A 90 -16.76 -12.24 3.61
N ASN A 91 -17.21 -11.10 3.07
CA ASN A 91 -18.56 -10.95 2.52
C ASN A 91 -18.64 -11.54 1.10
N ASP A 92 -17.60 -11.38 0.29
CA ASP A 92 -17.54 -11.87 -1.10
C ASP A 92 -17.35 -13.40 -1.18
N ASP A 93 -16.57 -14.00 -0.27
CA ASP A 93 -16.35 -15.45 -0.18
C ASP A 93 -17.66 -16.22 0.08
N ALA A 94 -18.68 -15.56 0.67
CA ALA A 94 -20.01 -16.13 0.84
C ALA A 94 -20.75 -16.35 -0.50
N GLU A 95 -20.34 -15.68 -1.57
CA GLU A 95 -20.92 -15.78 -2.91
C GLU A 95 -20.09 -16.68 -3.86
N GLY A 96 -19.00 -17.29 -3.37
CA GLY A 96 -18.18 -18.26 -4.13
C GLY A 96 -17.33 -17.64 -5.25
N GLY A 97 -17.04 -16.34 -5.16
CA GLY A 97 -16.24 -15.60 -6.14
C GLY A 97 -14.72 -15.78 -5.99
N ASN A 98 -13.98 -15.52 -7.06
CA ASN A 98 -12.54 -15.27 -6.97
C ASN A 98 -12.29 -13.96 -6.21
N ALA A 99 -11.22 -13.90 -5.41
CA ALA A 99 -10.83 -12.69 -4.69
C ALA A 99 -10.72 -11.47 -5.64
N ASP A 100 -11.33 -10.35 -5.26
CA ASP A 100 -11.29 -9.10 -6.02
C ASP A 100 -9.82 -8.66 -6.27
N PRO A 101 -9.39 -8.52 -7.54
CA PRO A 101 -8.05 -8.04 -7.87
C PRO A 101 -7.70 -6.69 -7.23
N VAL A 102 -8.67 -5.77 -7.09
CA VAL A 102 -8.45 -4.45 -6.49
C VAL A 102 -8.15 -4.57 -5.00
N LEU A 103 -8.92 -5.38 -4.28
CA LEU A 103 -8.67 -5.66 -2.86
C LEU A 103 -7.35 -6.40 -2.66
N THR A 104 -7.04 -7.36 -3.54
CA THR A 104 -5.78 -8.09 -3.53
C THR A 104 -4.58 -7.16 -3.77
N GLU A 105 -4.69 -6.18 -4.67
CA GLU A 105 -3.66 -5.17 -4.90
C GLU A 105 -3.45 -4.26 -3.69
N TRP A 106 -4.54 -3.79 -3.07
CA TRP A 106 -4.46 -3.00 -1.84
C TRP A 106 -3.80 -3.78 -0.70
N SER A 107 -4.13 -5.06 -0.54
CA SER A 107 -3.46 -5.93 0.43
C SER A 107 -1.96 -6.04 0.13
N ALA A 108 -1.59 -6.34 -1.12
CA ALA A 108 -0.19 -6.46 -1.53
C ALA A 108 0.62 -5.18 -1.25
N SER A 109 0.04 -4.02 -1.57
CA SER A 109 0.64 -2.70 -1.34
C SER A 109 0.81 -2.39 0.14
N ASN A 110 -0.18 -2.70 0.98
CA ASN A 110 -0.07 -2.49 2.43
C ASN A 110 0.96 -3.44 3.06
N GLU A 111 1.03 -4.70 2.65
CA GLU A 111 2.04 -5.65 3.14
C GLU A 111 3.48 -5.21 2.77
N ASP A 112 3.70 -4.69 1.55
CA ASP A 112 4.99 -4.10 1.16
C ASP A 112 5.36 -2.89 2.02
N LYS A 113 4.41 -1.97 2.26
CA LYS A 113 4.65 -0.79 3.09
C LYS A 113 4.95 -1.16 4.55
N ILE A 114 4.21 -2.13 5.13
CA ILE A 114 4.47 -2.64 6.47
C ILE A 114 5.85 -3.32 6.51
N GLY A 115 6.23 -4.09 5.48
CA GLY A 115 7.56 -4.70 5.39
C GLY A 115 8.67 -3.66 5.39
N LYS A 116 8.53 -2.59 4.60
CA LYS A 116 9.47 -1.44 4.58
C LYS A 116 9.54 -0.74 5.93
N LEU A 117 8.41 -0.61 6.62
CA LEU A 117 8.34 -0.04 7.97
C LEU A 117 9.14 -0.88 8.95
N PHE A 118 8.86 -2.19 9.06
CA PHE A 118 9.62 -3.08 9.95
C PHE A 118 11.12 -3.09 9.62
N PHE A 119 11.47 -3.09 8.34
CA PHE A 119 12.87 -3.07 7.90
C PHE A 119 13.59 -1.80 8.38
N ARG A 120 12.96 -0.63 8.23
CA ARG A 120 13.50 0.67 8.67
C ARG A 120 13.76 0.70 10.18
N PHE A 121 12.91 0.04 10.96
CA PHE A 121 13.03 -0.05 12.43
C PHE A 121 13.83 -1.27 12.91
N GLY A 122 14.54 -1.97 12.00
CA GLY A 122 15.46 -3.06 12.35
C GLY A 122 14.81 -4.41 12.63
N GLN A 123 13.49 -4.52 12.51
CA GLN A 123 12.72 -5.75 12.70
C GLN A 123 12.73 -6.59 11.42
N THR A 124 13.91 -7.12 11.08
CA THR A 124 14.12 -7.76 9.78
C THR A 124 13.34 -9.06 9.61
N GLY A 125 12.96 -9.77 10.68
CA GLY A 125 12.17 -11.02 10.58
C GLY A 125 10.72 -10.75 10.18
N GLU A 126 10.13 -9.75 10.81
CA GLU A 126 8.79 -9.27 10.52
C GLU A 126 8.72 -8.65 9.11
N ALA A 127 9.75 -7.89 8.73
CA ALA A 127 9.86 -7.33 7.38
C ALA A 127 9.84 -8.41 6.28
N GLU A 128 10.60 -9.49 6.46
CA GLU A 128 10.66 -10.60 5.51
C GLU A 128 9.31 -11.29 5.36
N THR A 129 8.61 -11.51 6.47
CA THR A 129 7.27 -12.13 6.47
C THR A 129 6.30 -11.29 5.63
N ARG A 130 6.32 -9.97 5.83
CA ARG A 130 5.45 -9.00 5.14
C ARG A 130 5.81 -8.86 3.66
N PHE A 131 7.09 -8.86 3.31
CA PHE A 131 7.52 -8.89 1.91
C PHE A 131 7.10 -10.18 1.20
N ASN A 132 7.23 -11.34 1.84
CA ASN A 132 6.77 -12.61 1.25
C ASN A 132 5.25 -12.63 1.01
N GLN A 133 4.46 -12.05 1.93
CA GLN A 133 3.02 -11.89 1.73
C GLN A 133 2.72 -10.99 0.51
N ALA A 134 3.40 -9.84 0.40
CA ALA A 134 3.24 -8.95 -0.76
C ALA A 134 3.64 -9.62 -2.08
N LEU A 135 4.74 -10.37 -2.11
CA LEU A 135 5.18 -11.13 -3.29
C LEU A 135 4.13 -12.15 -3.73
N GLY A 136 3.61 -12.97 -2.80
CA GLY A 136 2.60 -13.97 -3.12
C GLY A 136 1.30 -13.37 -3.64
N LEU A 137 0.88 -12.20 -3.13
CA LEU A 137 -0.30 -11.49 -3.62
C LEU A 137 -0.09 -10.92 -5.02
N TYR A 138 1.06 -10.29 -5.30
CA TYR A 138 1.38 -9.81 -6.65
C TYR A 138 1.55 -10.96 -7.66
N GLU A 139 2.11 -12.10 -7.25
CA GLU A 139 2.18 -13.30 -8.08
C GLU A 139 0.79 -13.84 -8.41
N LYS A 140 -0.13 -13.88 -7.43
CA LYS A 140 -1.53 -14.26 -7.65
C LYS A 140 -2.23 -13.34 -8.65
N LEU A 141 -2.01 -12.03 -8.54
CA LEU A 141 -2.54 -11.04 -9.48
C LEU A 141 -2.01 -11.26 -10.91
N LEU A 142 -0.72 -11.58 -11.05
CA LEU A 142 -0.09 -11.86 -12.33
C LEU A 142 -0.49 -13.20 -12.95
N VAL A 143 -1.02 -14.15 -12.18
CA VAL A 143 -1.65 -15.34 -12.76
C VAL A 143 -2.94 -14.96 -13.49
N ALA A 144 -3.70 -14.01 -12.96
CA ALA A 144 -4.95 -13.54 -13.56
C ALA A 144 -4.71 -12.56 -14.73
N ASP A 145 -3.72 -11.69 -14.61
CA ASP A 145 -3.35 -10.71 -15.63
C ASP A 145 -1.81 -10.63 -15.80
N PRO A 146 -1.21 -11.55 -16.59
CA PRO A 146 0.25 -11.66 -16.71
C PRO A 146 0.95 -10.46 -17.37
N GLU A 147 0.23 -9.67 -18.17
CA GLU A 147 0.79 -8.52 -18.89
C GLU A 147 0.59 -7.20 -18.14
N ASN A 148 0.00 -7.24 -16.94
CA ASN A 148 -0.24 -6.06 -16.15
C ASN A 148 1.07 -5.38 -15.71
N THR A 149 1.38 -4.27 -16.37
CA THR A 149 2.64 -3.56 -16.15
C THR A 149 2.74 -2.97 -14.74
N GLN A 150 1.61 -2.62 -14.13
CA GLN A 150 1.56 -2.09 -12.77
C GLN A 150 1.89 -3.17 -11.74
N TYR A 151 1.33 -4.38 -11.88
CA TYR A 151 1.63 -5.51 -10.98
C TYR A 151 3.08 -5.96 -11.13
N LEU A 152 3.60 -6.05 -12.36
CA LEU A 152 5.01 -6.36 -12.62
C LEU A 152 5.95 -5.33 -11.99
N SER A 153 5.63 -4.04 -12.13
CA SER A 153 6.40 -2.94 -11.54
C SER A 153 6.43 -3.03 -10.01
N SER A 154 5.27 -3.30 -9.39
CA SER A 154 5.16 -3.44 -7.94
C SER A 154 5.88 -4.69 -7.43
N LEU A 155 5.73 -5.85 -8.09
CA LEU A 155 6.48 -7.08 -7.77
C LEU A 155 8.00 -6.83 -7.79
N ALA A 156 8.50 -6.12 -8.80
CA ALA A 156 9.91 -5.78 -8.90
C ALA A 156 10.37 -4.84 -7.76
N LYS A 157 9.51 -3.95 -7.24
CA LYS A 157 9.83 -3.09 -6.09
C LYS A 157 9.88 -3.89 -4.78
N VAL A 158 8.98 -4.86 -4.59
CA VAL A 158 9.01 -5.74 -3.42
C VAL A 158 10.26 -6.62 -3.45
N LYS A 159 10.62 -7.18 -4.62
CA LYS A 159 11.87 -7.94 -4.79
C LYS A 159 13.11 -7.10 -4.46
N ASP A 160 13.21 -5.85 -4.91
CA ASP A 160 14.31 -4.97 -4.48
C ASP A 160 14.35 -4.79 -2.95
N SER A 161 13.20 -4.65 -2.32
CA SER A 161 13.10 -4.48 -0.85
C SER A 161 13.56 -5.75 -0.12
N MET A 162 13.22 -6.93 -0.65
CA MET A 162 13.73 -8.21 -0.17
C MET A 162 15.24 -8.35 -0.38
N GLY A 163 15.76 -7.94 -1.54
CA GLY A 163 17.21 -7.90 -1.80
C GLY A 163 17.96 -7.01 -0.82
N ASN A 164 17.39 -5.86 -0.46
CA ASN A 164 17.96 -4.96 0.56
C ASN A 164 18.02 -5.63 1.93
N LEU A 165 16.94 -6.32 2.30
CA LEU A 165 16.84 -7.08 3.56
C LEU A 165 17.85 -8.23 3.62
N LEU A 166 17.96 -9.03 2.56
CA LEU A 166 18.95 -10.11 2.48
C LEU A 166 20.39 -9.57 2.58
N SER A 167 20.65 -8.46 1.87
CA SER A 167 21.94 -7.78 1.92
C SER A 167 22.29 -7.28 3.32
N SER A 168 21.32 -6.70 4.05
CA SER A 168 21.55 -6.23 5.43
C SER A 168 21.86 -7.36 6.41
N ARG A 169 21.41 -8.59 6.11
CA ARG A 169 21.73 -9.81 6.87
C ARG A 169 23.03 -10.48 6.44
N GLY A 170 23.73 -9.94 5.43
CA GLY A 170 24.97 -10.50 4.89
C GLY A 170 24.77 -11.63 3.87
N GLN A 171 23.53 -11.92 3.49
CA GLN A 171 23.14 -12.94 2.49
C GLN A 171 23.27 -12.38 1.08
N LYS A 172 24.52 -12.09 0.68
CA LYS A 172 24.81 -11.33 -0.55
C LYS A 172 24.50 -12.10 -1.83
N ASP A 173 24.71 -13.42 -1.83
CA ASP A 173 24.46 -14.26 -3.01
C ASP A 173 22.96 -14.35 -3.27
N GLU A 174 22.17 -14.58 -2.22
CA GLU A 174 20.71 -14.58 -2.29
C GLU A 174 20.16 -13.21 -2.68
N ALA A 175 20.69 -12.12 -2.12
CA ALA A 175 20.33 -10.77 -2.51
C ALA A 175 20.59 -10.53 -4.01
N CYS A 176 21.73 -10.98 -4.54
CA CYS A 176 22.09 -10.84 -5.95
C CYS A 176 21.08 -11.55 -6.87
N VAL A 177 20.65 -12.75 -6.50
CA VAL A 177 19.61 -13.48 -7.23
C VAL A 177 18.31 -12.67 -7.28
N VAL A 178 17.82 -12.22 -6.12
CA VAL A 178 16.56 -11.47 -6.03
C VAL A 178 16.62 -10.13 -6.79
N TYR A 179 17.74 -9.40 -6.72
CA TYR A 179 17.93 -8.19 -7.51
C TYR A 179 17.95 -8.45 -9.01
N THR A 180 18.53 -9.57 -9.44
CA THR A 180 18.57 -9.95 -10.85
C THR A 180 17.17 -10.21 -11.38
N GLU A 181 16.34 -10.94 -10.63
CA GLU A 181 14.93 -11.16 -10.96
C GLU A 181 14.16 -9.84 -11.09
N ALA A 182 14.33 -8.92 -10.14
CA ALA A 182 13.70 -7.60 -10.21
C ALA A 182 14.15 -6.78 -11.44
N ALA A 183 15.45 -6.84 -11.77
CA ALA A 183 16.00 -6.18 -12.95
C ALA A 183 15.48 -6.78 -14.26
N ASP A 184 15.31 -8.10 -14.32
CA ASP A 184 14.77 -8.79 -15.49
C ASP A 184 13.30 -8.44 -15.75
N ILE A 185 12.48 -8.32 -14.69
CA ILE A 185 11.09 -7.83 -14.81
C ILE A 185 11.07 -6.43 -15.41
N ARG A 186 11.86 -5.49 -14.86
CA ARG A 186 11.94 -4.10 -15.38
C ARG A 186 12.43 -4.05 -16.82
N ARG A 187 13.35 -4.94 -17.21
CA ARG A 187 13.84 -5.04 -18.59
C ARG A 187 12.75 -5.57 -19.52
N GLY A 188 11.95 -6.53 -19.07
CA GLY A 188 10.77 -7.03 -19.78
C GLY A 188 9.76 -5.91 -20.05
N LEU A 189 9.39 -5.16 -19.01
CA LEU A 189 8.47 -4.01 -19.11
C LEU A 189 8.92 -2.99 -20.15
N ARG A 190 10.19 -2.56 -20.09
CA ARG A 190 10.73 -1.58 -21.06
C ARG A 190 10.65 -2.07 -22.51
N LYS A 191 10.86 -3.37 -22.74
CA LYS A 191 10.76 -3.96 -24.09
C LYS A 191 9.31 -4.05 -24.57
N GLY A 192 8.35 -4.29 -23.67
CA GLY A 192 6.91 -4.24 -23.97
C GLY A 192 6.46 -2.83 -24.34
N ASP A 193 6.83 -1.83 -23.53
CA ASP A 193 6.48 -0.41 -23.77
C ASP A 193 7.00 0.12 -25.10
N LEU A 194 8.20 -0.31 -25.52
CA LEU A 194 8.81 0.08 -26.80
C LEU A 194 8.17 -0.60 -28.01
N LYS A 195 7.44 -1.69 -27.83
CA LYS A 195 6.68 -2.36 -28.91
C LYS A 195 5.26 -1.79 -29.08
N ASN A 196 4.75 -1.10 -28.07
CA ASN A 196 3.39 -0.56 -28.01
C ASN A 196 3.30 0.94 -28.36
N LYS A 197 4.37 1.54 -28.91
CA LYS A 197 4.42 2.92 -29.43
C LYS A 197 4.67 2.90 -30.94
#